data_AF-A0A2H1WYU8-F1
#
_entry.id   AF-A0A2H1WYU8-F1
#
_cell.length_a   1.000
_cell.length_b   1.000
_cell.length_c   1.000
_cell.angle_alpha   90.00
_cell.angle_beta   90.00
_cell.angle_gamma   90.00
#
_symmetry.space_group_name_H-M   'P 1'
#
loop_
_entity.id
_entity.type
_entity.pdbx_description
1 polymer ?
#
loop_
_entity_poly.entity_id
_entity_poly.type
_entity_poly.pdbx_seq_one_letter_code
_entity_poly.pdbx_strand_id
1 'polypeptide(L)'
;TVNTLKSLQIHVPTAVLTGYDAELMCTYELEGAQLYSIRWYRNMIEFYRYVPKESPATKVFPVAEIKVDVAASDQNRVVLTEVDRTLTGEYQCEVSADAPLFHTDIKAAMMVVVGELLILILEDMLFNFINLNEDEKRIVRNKRF
;
A
#
# COMPACT_ATOMS: atom_id res chain seq x y z
N THR A 1 29.83 0.66 13.77
CA THR A 1 29.01 -0.57 13.71
C THR A 1 28.58 -0.75 12.27
N VAL A 2 28.78 -1.94 11.68
CA VAL A 2 28.36 -2.22 10.30
C VAL A 2 26.85 -2.46 10.32
N ASN A 3 26.06 -1.64 9.62
CA ASN A 3 24.63 -1.89 9.41
C ASN A 3 24.46 -2.76 8.16
N THR A 4 23.89 -3.95 8.32
CA THR A 4 23.66 -4.90 7.23
C THR A 4 22.34 -4.66 6.50
N LEU A 5 21.37 -4.00 7.15
CA LEU A 5 20.09 -3.68 6.53
C LEU A 5 20.14 -2.26 5.96
N LYS A 6 19.98 -2.13 4.65
CA LYS A 6 20.03 -0.86 3.94
C LYS A 6 18.92 -0.73 2.89
N SER A 7 18.79 0.48 2.40
CA SER A 7 17.96 0.80 1.23
C SER A 7 16.51 0.35 1.36
N LEU A 8 15.95 0.36 2.59
CA LEU A 8 14.53 0.06 2.79
C LEU A 8 13.68 1.11 2.06
N GLN A 9 12.93 0.63 1.07
CA GLN A 9 11.95 1.41 0.33
C GLN A 9 10.62 0.68 0.37
N ILE A 10 9.55 1.48 0.33
CA ILE A 10 8.20 0.96 0.21
C ILE A 10 7.48 1.65 -0.94
N HIS A 11 6.59 0.92 -1.58
CA HIS A 11 5.56 1.47 -2.44
C HIS A 11 4.21 1.19 -1.80
N VAL A 12 3.49 2.27 -1.50
CA VAL A 12 2.09 2.24 -1.09
C VAL A 12 1.36 3.14 -2.09
N PRO A 13 0.33 2.65 -2.80
CA PRO A 13 -0.40 3.48 -3.75
C PRO A 13 -0.97 4.72 -3.05
N THR A 14 -0.72 5.90 -3.60
CA THR A 14 -1.24 7.15 -3.01
C THR A 14 -2.76 7.19 -3.03
N ALA A 15 -3.37 6.66 -4.10
CA ALA A 15 -4.81 6.56 -4.25
C ALA A 15 -5.22 5.23 -4.89
N VAL A 16 -6.28 4.60 -4.37
CA VAL A 16 -6.88 3.38 -4.93
C VAL A 16 -8.39 3.54 -4.99
N LEU A 17 -9.01 3.02 -6.05
CA LEU A 17 -10.46 2.99 -6.18
C LEU A 17 -11.07 1.95 -5.23
N THR A 18 -12.19 2.30 -4.61
CA THR A 18 -13.00 1.35 -3.84
C THR A 18 -13.37 0.14 -4.70
N GLY A 19 -13.18 -1.08 -4.19
CA GLY A 19 -13.45 -2.34 -4.87
C GLY A 19 -12.31 -2.86 -5.74
N TYR A 20 -11.22 -2.11 -5.90
CA TYR A 20 -10.02 -2.56 -6.62
C TYR A 20 -9.00 -3.16 -5.65
N ASP A 21 -7.98 -3.82 -6.19
CA ASP A 21 -6.88 -4.35 -5.40
C ASP A 21 -5.79 -3.28 -5.19
N ALA A 22 -5.08 -3.36 -4.06
CA ALA A 22 -3.92 -2.53 -3.75
C ALA A 22 -2.68 -3.40 -3.58
N GLU A 23 -1.61 -3.08 -4.31
CA GLU A 23 -0.32 -3.74 -4.19
C GLU A 23 0.63 -2.91 -3.32
N LEU A 24 1.07 -3.48 -2.20
CA LEU A 24 2.06 -2.91 -1.31
C LEU A 24 3.42 -3.57 -1.57
N MET A 25 4.46 -2.78 -1.82
CA MET A 25 5.82 -3.32 -2.02
C MET A 25 6.77 -2.87 -0.92
N CYS A 26 7.68 -3.76 -0.54
CA CYS A 26 8.75 -3.51 0.42
C CYS A 26 10.06 -4.12 -0.11
N THR A 27 11.04 -3.28 -0.41
CA THR A 27 12.35 -3.67 -0.96
C THR A 27 13.45 -3.22 -0.01
N TYR A 28 14.50 -4.04 0.10
CA TYR A 28 15.56 -3.87 1.10
C TYR A 28 16.82 -4.63 0.67
N GLU A 29 17.97 -4.22 1.20
CA GLU A 29 19.27 -4.88 1.01
C GLU A 29 19.79 -5.40 2.35
N LEU A 30 20.29 -6.64 2.39
CA LEU A 30 20.74 -7.29 3.63
C LEU A 30 22.26 -7.42 3.77
N GLU A 31 23.07 -6.96 2.80
CA GLU A 31 24.55 -6.97 2.82
C GLU A 31 25.18 -8.24 3.44
N GLY A 32 24.72 -9.41 3.01
CA GLY A 32 25.22 -10.72 3.47
C GLY A 32 24.56 -11.27 4.74
N ALA A 33 23.66 -10.52 5.38
CA ALA A 33 22.77 -11.03 6.41
C ALA A 33 21.59 -11.82 5.81
N GLN A 34 20.93 -12.62 6.66
CA GLN A 34 19.68 -13.29 6.31
C GLN A 34 18.49 -12.46 6.77
N LEU A 35 17.35 -12.62 6.09
CA LEU A 35 16.09 -12.04 6.53
C LEU A 35 15.59 -12.79 7.77
N TYR A 36 15.26 -12.07 8.83
CA TYR A 36 14.50 -12.62 9.94
C TYR A 36 12.99 -12.51 9.67
N SER A 37 12.50 -11.31 9.33
CA SER A 37 11.07 -11.11 9.07
C SER A 37 10.76 -9.85 8.27
N ILE A 38 9.62 -9.90 7.58
CA ILE A 38 8.90 -8.74 7.04
C ILE A 38 7.55 -8.66 7.73
N ARG A 39 7.17 -7.47 8.19
CA ARG A 39 5.86 -7.21 8.77
C ARG A 39 5.23 -6.00 8.12
N TRP A 40 3.95 -6.11 7.80
CA TRP A 40 3.13 -4.98 7.39
C TRP A 40 2.11 -4.64 8.46
N TYR A 41 1.99 -3.34 8.72
CA TYR A 41 1.05 -2.75 9.65
C TYR A 41 0.17 -1.74 8.95
N ARG A 42 -1.09 -1.66 9.38
CA ARG A 42 -2.00 -0.56 9.07
C ARG A 42 -2.36 0.10 10.39
N ASN A 43 -2.14 1.40 10.50
CA ASN A 43 -2.39 2.16 11.73
C ASN A 43 -1.82 1.45 12.98
N MET A 44 -0.57 0.97 12.88
CA MET A 44 0.17 0.23 13.92
C MET A 44 -0.34 -1.18 14.26
N ILE A 45 -1.35 -1.71 13.56
CA ILE A 45 -1.84 -3.08 13.75
C ILE A 45 -1.26 -3.98 12.65
N GLU A 46 -0.54 -5.02 13.05
CA GLU A 46 0.04 -6.02 12.15
C GLU A 46 -1.07 -6.78 11.43
N PHE A 47 -1.03 -6.82 10.10
CA PHE A 47 -1.99 -7.60 9.30
C PHE A 47 -1.32 -8.68 8.45
N TYR A 48 -0.02 -8.56 8.20
CA TYR A 48 0.74 -9.53 7.42
C TYR A 48 2.17 -9.68 7.94
N ARG A 49 2.67 -10.92 7.93
CA ARG A 49 4.04 -11.24 8.29
C ARG A 49 4.58 -12.38 7.44
N TYR A 50 5.84 -12.22 7.03
CA TYR A 50 6.63 -13.24 6.37
C TYR A 50 7.89 -13.53 7.19
N VAL A 51 8.12 -14.81 7.52
CA VAL A 51 9.28 -15.32 8.26
C VAL A 51 9.83 -16.53 7.51
N PRO A 52 10.97 -16.42 6.79
CA PRO A 52 11.49 -17.50 5.93
C PRO A 52 11.71 -18.83 6.65
N LYS A 53 11.97 -18.79 7.96
CA LYS A 53 12.32 -19.96 8.80
C LYS A 53 11.09 -20.65 9.41
N GLU A 54 9.89 -20.13 9.21
CA GLU A 54 8.64 -20.74 9.69
C GLU A 54 7.96 -21.58 8.61
N SER A 55 7.09 -22.50 9.02
CA SER A 55 6.24 -23.31 8.15
C SER A 55 4.79 -23.27 8.64
N PRO A 56 3.86 -22.54 7.97
CA PRO A 56 4.11 -21.74 6.76
C PRO A 56 4.93 -20.48 7.05
N ALA A 57 5.64 -19.98 6.04
CA ALA A 57 6.44 -18.75 6.14
C ALA A 57 5.56 -17.49 6.28
N THR A 58 4.32 -17.55 5.77
CA THR A 58 3.37 -16.42 5.77
C THR A 58 2.33 -16.59 6.86
N LYS A 59 2.04 -15.50 7.57
CA LYS A 59 0.94 -15.38 8.55
C LYS A 59 0.15 -14.11 8.26
N VAL A 60 -1.17 -14.23 8.23
CA VAL A 60 -2.12 -13.11 8.11
C VAL A 60 -2.84 -12.97 9.44
N PHE A 61 -3.05 -11.74 9.87
CA PHE A 61 -3.76 -11.42 11.10
C PHE A 61 -5.05 -10.68 10.79
N PRO A 62 -6.13 -10.97 11.53
CA PRO A 62 -7.39 -10.30 11.32
C PRO A 62 -7.28 -8.82 11.69
N VAL A 63 -7.37 -7.96 10.68
CA VAL A 63 -7.60 -6.53 10.82
C VAL A 63 -8.88 -6.23 10.07
N ALA A 64 -9.76 -5.44 10.67
CA ALA A 64 -11.06 -5.14 10.11
C ALA A 64 -10.92 -4.62 8.66
N GLU A 65 -11.72 -5.22 7.77
CA GLU A 65 -11.80 -4.94 6.33
C GLU A 65 -10.54 -5.25 5.49
N ILE A 66 -9.41 -5.65 6.10
CA ILE A 66 -8.24 -6.10 5.35
C ILE A 66 -8.46 -7.54 4.85
N LYS A 67 -8.38 -7.72 3.53
CA LYS A 67 -8.33 -9.01 2.86
C LYS A 67 -6.98 -9.14 2.15
N VAL A 68 -6.14 -10.08 2.57
CA VAL A 68 -4.84 -10.34 1.93
C VAL A 68 -4.97 -11.51 0.96
N ASP A 69 -4.56 -11.33 -0.29
CA ASP A 69 -4.33 -12.45 -1.21
C ASP A 69 -2.96 -13.08 -0.90
N VAL A 70 -2.99 -14.17 -0.13
CA VAL A 70 -1.79 -14.91 0.28
C VAL A 70 -1.08 -15.56 -0.92
N ALA A 71 -1.82 -15.94 -1.99
CA ALA A 71 -1.22 -16.58 -3.16
C ALA A 71 -0.46 -15.57 -4.03
N ALA A 72 -0.87 -14.29 -4.01
CA ALA A 72 -0.18 -13.20 -4.69
C ALA A 72 0.86 -12.46 -3.82
N SER A 73 1.01 -12.84 -2.55
CA SER A 73 1.87 -12.17 -1.56
C SER A 73 3.10 -12.99 -1.16
N ASP A 74 4.21 -12.31 -0.88
CA ASP A 74 5.48 -12.89 -0.48
C ASP A 74 6.27 -11.95 0.47
N GLN A 75 7.59 -12.06 0.50
CA GLN A 75 8.46 -11.24 1.34
C GLN A 75 8.64 -9.79 0.85
N ASN A 76 8.27 -9.49 -0.40
CA ASN A 76 8.47 -8.20 -1.04
C ASN A 76 7.15 -7.54 -1.45
N ARG A 77 6.12 -8.33 -1.76
CA ARG A 77 4.82 -7.85 -2.23
C ARG A 77 3.70 -8.36 -1.33
N VAL A 78 2.75 -7.48 -0.98
CA VAL A 78 1.50 -7.85 -0.31
C VAL A 78 0.32 -7.26 -1.07
N VAL A 79 -0.62 -8.11 -1.46
CA VAL A 79 -1.81 -7.70 -2.23
C VAL A 79 -3.02 -7.67 -1.31
N LEU A 80 -3.64 -6.49 -1.21
CA LEU A 80 -4.93 -6.30 -0.55
C LEU A 80 -6.04 -6.34 -1.61
N THR A 81 -7.02 -7.22 -1.45
CA THR A 81 -8.09 -7.37 -2.44
C THR A 81 -9.32 -6.55 -2.10
N GLU A 82 -9.97 -5.98 -3.10
CA GLU A 82 -11.26 -5.26 -2.96
C GLU A 82 -11.24 -4.20 -1.85
N VAL A 83 -10.28 -3.26 -1.90
CA VAL A 83 -10.12 -2.27 -0.84
C VAL A 83 -11.32 -1.35 -0.72
N ASP A 84 -11.68 -0.98 0.51
CA ASP A 84 -12.76 -0.02 0.76
C ASP A 84 -12.23 1.27 1.40
N ARG A 85 -13.11 2.30 1.46
CA ARG A 85 -12.76 3.63 1.96
C ARG A 85 -12.21 3.63 3.39
N THR A 86 -12.65 2.69 4.23
CA THR A 86 -12.17 2.57 5.61
C THR A 86 -10.69 2.20 5.64
N LEU A 87 -10.18 1.53 4.61
CA LEU A 87 -8.77 1.16 4.47
C LEU A 87 -7.83 2.35 4.16
N THR A 88 -8.36 3.57 4.04
CA THR A 88 -7.55 4.80 4.05
C THR A 88 -6.73 4.90 5.34
N GLY A 89 -5.43 5.17 5.23
CA GLY A 89 -4.57 5.29 6.40
C GLY A 89 -3.09 5.11 6.11
N GLU A 90 -2.31 5.02 7.19
CA GLU A 90 -0.88 4.79 7.12
C GLU A 90 -0.59 3.29 7.07
N TYR A 91 0.26 2.91 6.11
CA TYR A 91 0.78 1.57 5.94
C TYR A 91 2.27 1.58 6.19
N GLN A 92 2.74 0.65 7.01
CA GLN A 92 4.13 0.57 7.44
C GLN A 92 4.70 -0.82 7.13
N CYS A 93 5.87 -0.86 6.49
CA CYS A 93 6.70 -2.06 6.41
C CYS A 93 7.81 -1.99 7.45
N GLU A 94 7.98 -3.06 8.21
CA GLU A 94 9.15 -3.31 9.07
C GLU A 94 9.94 -4.49 8.51
N VAL A 95 11.24 -4.29 8.36
CA VAL A 95 12.19 -5.32 7.93
C VAL A 95 13.18 -5.59 9.05
N SER A 96 13.35 -6.85 9.44
CA SER A 96 14.36 -7.26 10.40
C SER A 96 15.33 -8.25 9.76
N ALA A 97 16.63 -7.97 9.85
CA ALA A 97 17.71 -8.90 9.57
C ALA A 97 17.90 -9.88 10.74
N ASP A 98 18.48 -11.03 10.47
CA ASP A 98 18.75 -12.08 11.47
C ASP A 98 20.08 -11.85 12.21
N ALA A 99 20.45 -12.81 13.05
CA ALA A 99 21.72 -12.90 13.73
C ALA A 99 22.90 -12.65 12.76
N PRO A 100 23.98 -12.00 13.22
CA PRO A 100 24.25 -11.64 14.61
C PRO A 100 23.82 -10.22 15.01
N LEU A 101 23.46 -9.37 14.04
CA LEU A 101 23.29 -7.94 14.30
C LEU A 101 21.83 -7.51 14.48
N PHE A 102 20.87 -8.29 14.01
CA PHE A 102 19.43 -8.07 14.23
C PHE A 102 18.95 -6.66 13.86
N HIS A 103 19.54 -6.05 12.83
CA HIS A 103 19.14 -4.72 12.37
C HIS A 103 17.68 -4.70 11.93
N THR A 104 16.96 -3.66 12.32
CA THR A 104 15.57 -3.45 11.93
C THR A 104 15.42 -2.04 11.35
N ASP A 105 14.70 -1.92 10.24
CA ASP A 105 14.38 -0.65 9.60
C ASP A 105 12.89 -0.62 9.26
N ILE A 106 12.32 0.60 9.25
CA ILE A 106 10.89 0.83 9.16
C ILE A 106 10.63 2.00 8.20
N LYS A 107 9.66 1.82 7.30
CA LYS A 107 9.12 2.90 6.47
C LYS A 107 7.60 2.88 6.48
N ALA A 108 7.01 4.07 6.38
CA ALA A 108 5.57 4.26 6.35
C ALA A 108 5.17 5.20 5.20
N ALA A 109 3.98 4.96 4.64
CA ALA A 109 3.38 5.78 3.59
C ALA A 109 1.86 5.73 3.68
N MET A 110 1.22 6.79 3.20
CA MET A 110 -0.24 6.95 3.22
C MET A 110 -0.89 6.39 1.96
N MET A 111 -1.98 5.64 2.14
CA MET A 111 -2.91 5.28 1.06
C MET A 111 -4.26 5.96 1.30
N VAL A 112 -4.85 6.53 0.24
CA VAL A 112 -6.22 7.04 0.25
C VAL A 112 -7.09 6.16 -0.64
N VAL A 113 -8.16 5.59 -0.09
CA VAL A 113 -9.13 4.85 -0.89
C VAL A 113 -10.29 5.76 -1.25
N VAL A 114 -10.40 6.09 -2.54
CA VAL A 114 -11.43 6.97 -3.08
C VAL A 114 -12.57 6.15 -3.66
N GLY A 115 -13.80 6.66 -3.62
CA GLY A 115 -14.89 6.03 -4.36
C GLY A 115 -15.22 6.80 -5.63
N GLU A 116 -15.87 6.13 -6.59
CA GLU A 116 -16.18 6.68 -7.91
C GLU A 116 -16.89 8.04 -7.86
N LEU A 117 -17.87 8.20 -6.95
CA LEU A 117 -18.60 9.47 -6.82
C LEU A 117 -17.68 10.65 -6.48
N LEU A 118 -16.62 10.43 -5.70
CA LEU A 118 -15.66 11.48 -5.37
C LEU A 118 -14.86 11.89 -6.61
N ILE A 119 -14.50 10.94 -7.48
CA ILE A 119 -13.80 11.24 -8.73
C ILE A 119 -14.70 12.05 -9.67
N LEU A 120 -15.96 11.65 -9.82
CA LEU A 120 -16.93 12.40 -10.64
C LEU A 120 -17.07 13.84 -10.15
N ILE A 121 -17.17 14.03 -8.83
CA ILE A 121 -17.23 15.38 -8.24
C ILE A 121 -15.92 16.15 -8.46
N LEU A 122 -14.75 15.51 -8.31
CA LEU A 122 -13.45 16.15 -8.54
C LEU A 122 -13.29 16.55 -10.01
N GLU A 123 -13.68 15.69 -10.95
CA GLU A 123 -13.68 16.00 -12.37
C GLU A 123 -14.64 17.14 -12.69
N ASP A 124 -15.86 17.14 -12.15
CA ASP A 124 -16.82 18.23 -12.32
C ASP A 124 -16.31 19.53 -11.71
N MET A 125 -15.67 19.48 -10.53
CA MET A 125 -15.04 20.65 -9.91
C MET A 125 -13.90 21.18 -10.76
N LEU A 126 -12.96 20.32 -11.18
CA LEU A 126 -11.85 20.70 -12.07
C LEU A 126 -12.37 21.30 -13.37
N PHE A 127 -13.44 20.73 -13.93
CA PHE A 127 -14.10 21.22 -15.12
C PHE A 127 -14.63 22.66 -14.95
N ASN A 128 -15.14 22.99 -13.76
CA ASN A 128 -15.61 24.35 -13.47
C ASN A 128 -14.48 25.39 -13.43
N PHE A 129 -13.24 24.98 -13.13
CA PHE A 129 -12.05 25.84 -13.12
C PHE A 129 -11.38 26.00 -14.49
N ILE A 130 -11.81 25.24 -15.50
CA ILE A 130 -11.32 25.46 -16.86
C ILE A 130 -11.84 26.82 -17.35
N ASN A 131 -10.95 27.65 -17.89
CA ASN A 131 -11.25 28.92 -18.55
C ASN A 131 -11.93 28.69 -19.91
N LEU A 132 -13.12 28.09 -19.87
CA LEU A 132 -14.03 27.92 -20.99
C LEU A 132 -15.26 28.80 -20.74
N ASN A 133 -15.88 29.28 -21.80
CA ASN A 133 -17.17 29.93 -21.70
C ASN A 133 -18.28 28.89 -21.38
N GLU A 134 -19.46 29.35 -20.96
CA GLU A 134 -20.55 28.45 -20.56
C GLU A 134 -21.05 27.55 -21.71
N ASP A 135 -20.99 28.02 -22.95
CA ASP A 135 -21.37 27.23 -24.13
C ASP A 135 -20.35 26.12 -24.43
N GLU A 136 -19.06 26.42 -24.34
CA GLU A 136 -17.95 25.46 -24.43
C GLU A 136 -18.02 24.43 -23.31
N LYS A 137 -18.31 24.87 -22.08
CA LYS A 137 -18.53 23.98 -20.93
C LYS A 137 -19.71 23.04 -21.19
N ARG A 138 -20.80 23.54 -21.78
CA ARG A 138 -21.97 22.73 -22.15
C ARG A 138 -21.65 21.71 -23.24
N ILE A 139 -20.87 22.09 -24.26
CA ILE A 139 -20.45 21.22 -25.35
C ILE A 139 -19.57 20.07 -24.83
N VAL A 140 -18.63 20.36 -23.93
CA VAL A 140 -17.73 19.33 -23.40
C VAL A 140 -18.45 18.37 -22.45
N ARG A 141 -19.40 18.84 -21.62
CA ARG A 141 -20.25 17.93 -20.81
C ARG A 141 -21.07 16.97 -21.68
N ASN A 142 -21.64 17.46 -22.79
CA ASN A 142 -22.46 16.64 -23.70
C ASN A 142 -21.66 15.64 -24.54
N LYS A 143 -20.33 15.66 -24.51
CA LYS A 143 -19.46 14.67 -25.20
C LYS A 143 -18.96 13.54 -24.28
N ARG A 144 -19.16 13.64 -22.96
CA ARG A 144 -18.73 12.63 -21.97
C ARG A 144 -19.79 11.54 -21.69
N PHE A 145 -20.93 11.58 -22.38
CA PHE A 145 -22.01 10.59 -22.31
C PHE A 145 -22.20 9.89 -23.66
#